data_AF-A0AB39YB50-F1
#
_entry.id   AF-A0AB39YB50-F1
#
_cell.length_a   1.000
_cell.length_b   1.000
_cell.length_c   1.000
_cell.angle_alpha   90.00
_cell.angle_beta   90.00
_cell.angle_gamma   90.00
#
_symmetry.space_group_name_H-M   'P 1'
#
loop_
_entity.id
_entity.type
_entity.pdbx_description
1 polymer ?
#
loop_
_entity_poly.entity_id
_entity_poly.type
_entity_poly.pdbx_seq_one_letter_code
_entity_poly.pdbx_strand_id
1 'polypeptide(L)'
;MNPANGVLHVRCAPALTEEGYREVLELLREFSPTVQALPPRAALVHVRGARRYFGADACRIAELVRVRAIARLGTDVRIGVAGTWAVAATASARVPGPGGVLAVPEGGVGAFLGPLPVEALHGIGPRQAEALRGYGLHTVGAVAAVSPGTVERILGRRAGRLAAERARGIDPRPVTPKDLPASAAVRSGFTRHELDGPHARAVLLGLVVRLGAVLRGRRQAARSLSLTLQFAGGTRWERTRRLTEASAHDEDLRAAAYRLLDAAGLQRARLTGMVLRAEDLTGAERVSRQISLDPVREARLTVEAAVDRANARFGPGTVRPAATFHKAA
;
A
#
# COMPACT_ATOMS: atom_id res chain seq x y z
N MET A 1 32.23 -5.36 -14.71
CA MET A 1 31.04 -4.61 -14.24
C MET A 1 29.80 -5.46 -14.51
N ASN A 2 29.10 -5.91 -13.45
CA ASN A 2 28.05 -6.92 -13.57
C ASN A 2 26.73 -6.31 -14.11
N PRO A 3 26.16 -6.83 -15.22
CA PRO A 3 25.04 -6.20 -15.93
C PRO A 3 23.64 -6.44 -15.31
N ALA A 4 23.47 -7.25 -14.26
CA ALA A 4 22.15 -7.64 -13.76
C ALA A 4 21.69 -6.95 -12.45
N ASN A 5 22.57 -6.24 -11.71
CA ASN A 5 22.14 -5.42 -10.56
C ASN A 5 21.61 -4.04 -11.00
N GLY A 6 20.29 -3.87 -10.92
CA GLY A 6 19.63 -2.63 -11.33
C GLY A 6 18.26 -2.37 -10.74
N VAL A 7 17.76 -3.17 -9.78
CA VAL A 7 16.46 -2.94 -9.13
C VAL A 7 16.65 -2.33 -7.75
N LEU A 8 16.02 -1.18 -7.53
CA LEU A 8 15.84 -0.58 -6.22
C LEU A 8 14.43 -0.89 -5.74
N HIS A 9 14.30 -1.39 -4.52
CA HIS A 9 13.03 -1.39 -3.79
C HIS A 9 13.11 -0.33 -2.69
N VAL A 10 12.39 0.77 -2.88
CA VAL A 10 12.36 1.92 -1.96
C VAL A 10 11.16 1.76 -1.05
N ARG A 11 11.40 1.68 0.26
CA ARG A 11 10.37 1.58 1.30
C ARG A 11 10.36 2.85 2.14
N CYS A 12 9.22 3.52 2.13
CA CYS A 12 9.00 4.76 2.88
C CYS A 12 8.74 4.48 4.36
N ALA A 13 8.96 5.49 5.21
CA ALA A 13 8.66 5.42 6.63
C ALA A 13 7.17 5.14 6.89
N PRO A 14 6.80 4.38 7.94
CA PRO A 14 5.40 4.12 8.29
C PRO A 14 4.58 5.37 8.58
N ALA A 15 5.21 6.46 9.01
CA ALA A 15 4.55 7.73 9.28
C ALA A 15 4.35 8.59 8.03
N LEU A 16 4.92 8.21 6.87
CA LEU A 16 4.81 9.01 5.66
C LEU A 16 3.35 9.06 5.18
N THR A 17 2.90 10.28 4.87
CA THR A 17 1.57 10.57 4.33
C THR A 17 1.46 10.10 2.88
N GLU A 18 0.23 10.00 2.37
CA GLU A 18 0.00 9.68 0.95
C GLU A 18 0.56 10.78 0.03
N GLU A 19 0.53 12.04 0.48
CA GLU A 19 1.17 13.16 -0.23
C GLU A 19 2.70 12.99 -0.27
N GLY A 20 3.34 12.73 0.87
CA GLY A 20 4.78 12.51 0.92
C GLY A 20 5.19 11.27 0.10
N TYR A 21 4.36 10.22 0.07
CA TYR A 21 4.60 9.08 -0.81
C TYR A 21 4.54 9.45 -2.30
N ARG A 22 3.58 10.28 -2.72
CA ARG A 22 3.53 10.83 -4.09
C ARG A 22 4.79 11.64 -4.41
N GLU A 23 5.25 12.48 -3.50
CA GLU A 23 6.48 13.27 -3.68
C GLU A 23 7.73 12.38 -3.78
N VAL A 24 7.80 11.29 -3.01
CA VAL A 24 8.85 10.28 -3.17
C VAL A 24 8.77 9.66 -4.57
N LEU A 25 7.58 9.30 -5.07
CA LEU A 25 7.44 8.77 -6.44
C LEU A 25 7.92 9.78 -7.50
N GLU A 26 7.64 11.07 -7.33
CA GLU A 26 8.14 12.14 -8.20
C GLU A 26 9.67 12.24 -8.15
N LEU A 27 10.25 12.23 -6.95
CA LEU A 27 11.70 12.18 -6.76
C LEU A 27 12.34 10.98 -7.47
N LEU A 28 11.74 9.78 -7.37
CA LEU A 28 12.25 8.58 -8.02
C LEU A 28 12.22 8.67 -9.54
N ARG A 29 11.23 9.37 -10.11
CA ARG A 29 11.12 9.58 -11.56
C ARG A 29 12.22 10.49 -12.12
N GLU A 30 12.83 11.33 -11.28
CA GLU A 30 14.02 12.12 -11.68
C GLU A 30 15.25 11.22 -11.93
N PHE A 31 15.31 10.03 -11.33
CA PHE A 31 16.43 9.10 -11.50
C PHE A 31 16.20 8.09 -12.63
N SER A 32 14.95 7.66 -12.84
CA SER A 32 14.62 6.70 -13.90
C SER A 32 13.17 6.85 -14.34
N PRO A 33 12.86 6.71 -15.64
CA PRO A 33 11.48 6.63 -16.11
C PRO A 33 10.80 5.31 -15.71
N THR A 34 11.56 4.29 -15.30
CA THR A 34 11.03 2.97 -14.95
C THR A 34 10.75 2.88 -13.45
N VAL A 35 9.68 3.55 -13.01
CA VAL A 35 9.20 3.55 -11.62
C VAL A 35 7.86 2.83 -11.52
N GLN A 36 7.77 1.86 -10.63
CA GLN A 36 6.53 1.14 -10.32
C GLN A 36 6.07 1.50 -8.92
N ALA A 37 4.95 2.22 -8.80
CA ALA A 37 4.32 2.46 -7.51
C ALA A 37 3.80 1.14 -6.90
N LEU A 38 4.12 0.91 -5.62
CA LEU A 38 3.60 -0.15 -4.78
C LEU A 38 2.98 0.46 -3.51
N PRO A 39 1.78 1.06 -3.62
CA PRO A 39 1.14 1.68 -2.47
C PRO A 39 0.87 0.66 -1.35
N PRO A 40 0.82 1.12 -0.10
CA PRO A 40 0.80 2.52 0.30
C PRO A 40 2.18 3.19 0.44
N ARG A 41 3.29 2.42 0.46
CA ARG A 41 4.56 2.94 0.99
C ARG A 41 5.82 2.37 0.34
N ALA A 42 5.71 1.73 -0.82
CA ALA A 42 6.87 1.19 -1.51
C ALA A 42 6.87 1.57 -2.99
N ALA A 43 8.03 1.52 -3.61
CA ALA A 43 8.17 1.66 -5.04
C ALA A 43 9.33 0.80 -5.53
N LEU A 44 9.25 0.36 -6.77
CA LEU A 44 10.39 -0.22 -7.48
C LEU A 44 10.92 0.78 -8.47
N VAL A 45 12.23 0.81 -8.62
CA VAL A 45 12.90 1.60 -9.64
C VAL A 45 13.93 0.74 -10.35
N HIS A 46 13.91 0.76 -11.69
CA HIS A 46 14.96 0.13 -12.47
C HIS A 46 16.00 1.17 -12.89
N VAL A 47 17.23 1.07 -12.37
CA VAL A 47 18.27 2.09 -12.52
C VAL A 47 19.36 1.73 -13.56
N ARG A 48 19.18 0.67 -14.35
CA ARG A 48 20.17 0.28 -15.38
C ARG A 48 20.55 1.42 -16.32
N GLY A 49 19.57 2.18 -16.83
CA GLY A 49 19.82 3.34 -17.68
C GLY A 49 20.44 4.52 -16.90
N ALA A 50 20.03 4.70 -15.66
CA ALA A 50 20.52 5.76 -14.78
C ALA A 50 22.02 5.61 -14.45
N ARG A 51 22.53 4.38 -14.35
CA ARG A 51 23.96 4.10 -14.06
C ARG A 51 24.93 4.83 -14.99
N ARG A 52 24.62 4.88 -16.29
CA ARG A 52 25.44 5.58 -17.28
C ARG A 52 25.35 7.10 -17.12
N TYR A 53 24.15 7.62 -16.91
CA TYR A 53 23.92 9.06 -16.75
C TYR A 53 24.59 9.62 -15.49
N PHE A 54 24.46 8.92 -14.36
CA PHE A 54 25.04 9.33 -13.09
C PHE A 54 26.50 8.90 -12.89
N GLY A 55 27.08 8.11 -13.81
CA GLY A 55 28.43 7.56 -13.66
C GLY A 55 28.62 6.73 -12.38
N ALA A 56 27.55 6.08 -11.90
CA ALA A 56 27.48 5.47 -10.58
C ALA A 56 26.85 4.07 -10.64
N ASP A 57 27.20 3.20 -9.69
CA ASP A 57 26.53 1.92 -9.54
C ASP A 57 25.14 2.06 -8.88
N ALA A 58 24.38 0.96 -8.85
CA ALA A 58 23.02 0.99 -8.30
C ALA A 58 23.00 1.29 -6.78
N CYS A 59 24.05 0.91 -6.04
CA CYS A 59 24.15 1.20 -4.60
C CYS A 59 24.36 2.69 -4.37
N ARG A 60 25.26 3.32 -5.14
CA ARG A 60 25.51 4.75 -5.06
C ARG A 60 24.30 5.57 -5.50
N ILE A 61 23.57 5.13 -6.53
CA ILE A 61 22.29 5.76 -6.92
C ILE A 61 21.26 5.65 -5.78
N ALA A 62 21.15 4.51 -5.11
CA ALA A 62 20.27 4.36 -3.95
C ALA A 62 20.63 5.35 -2.83
N GLU A 63 21.91 5.53 -2.52
CA GLU A 63 22.35 6.55 -1.55
C GLU A 63 21.99 7.97 -1.99
N LEU A 64 22.15 8.30 -3.28
CA LEU A 64 21.72 9.59 -3.81
C LEU A 64 20.21 9.82 -3.67
N VAL A 65 19.40 8.80 -3.96
CA VAL A 65 17.94 8.84 -3.74
C VAL A 65 17.64 9.12 -2.27
N ARG A 66 18.29 8.40 -1.35
CA ARG A 66 18.11 8.56 0.09
C ARG A 66 18.47 9.97 0.56
N VAL A 67 19.64 10.46 0.19
CA VAL A 67 20.11 11.81 0.54
C VAL A 67 19.13 12.87 0.02
N ARG A 68 18.63 12.75 -1.21
CA ARG A 68 17.64 13.69 -1.74
C ARG A 68 16.28 13.59 -1.04
N ALA A 69 15.85 12.39 -0.66
CA ALA A 69 14.60 12.22 0.10
C ALA A 69 14.69 12.92 1.47
N ILE A 70 15.82 12.80 2.16
CA ILE A 70 16.07 13.49 3.43
C ILE A 70 16.09 15.01 3.20
N ALA A 71 16.88 15.47 2.23
CA ALA A 71 17.11 16.90 2.01
C ALA A 71 15.87 17.65 1.51
N ARG A 72 15.06 17.04 0.64
CA ARG A 72 13.90 17.71 0.00
C ARG A 72 12.58 17.41 0.68
N LEU A 73 12.41 16.20 1.21
CA LEU A 73 11.13 15.72 1.72
C LEU A 73 11.15 15.49 3.24
N GLY A 74 12.30 15.72 3.90
CA GLY A 74 12.43 15.52 5.35
C GLY A 74 12.21 14.07 5.79
N THR A 75 12.28 13.10 4.86
CA THR A 75 12.00 11.70 5.14
C THR A 75 13.15 10.80 4.72
N ASP A 76 13.53 9.89 5.60
CA ASP A 76 14.48 8.84 5.28
C ASP A 76 13.74 7.62 4.71
N VAL A 77 14.43 6.88 3.83
CA VAL A 77 13.88 5.73 3.12
C VAL A 77 14.80 4.53 3.28
N ARG A 78 14.20 3.34 3.35
CA ARG A 78 14.92 2.07 3.34
C ARG A 78 14.97 1.53 1.93
N ILE A 79 16.16 1.36 1.37
CA ILE A 79 16.35 0.95 -0.01
C ILE A 79 17.07 -0.40 -0.06
N GLY A 80 16.45 -1.38 -0.70
CA GLY A 80 17.12 -2.63 -1.06
C GLY A 80 17.58 -2.57 -2.51
N VAL A 81 18.80 -3.02 -2.77
CA VAL A 81 19.40 -3.07 -4.12
C VAL A 81 19.69 -4.52 -4.47
N ALA A 82 19.13 -5.03 -5.56
CA ALA A 82 19.42 -6.40 -6.03
C ALA A 82 19.12 -6.56 -7.53
N GLY A 83 19.40 -7.76 -8.06
CA GLY A 83 19.09 -8.12 -9.45
C GLY A 83 17.60 -8.43 -9.68
N THR A 84 16.88 -8.84 -8.65
CA THR A 84 15.43 -9.11 -8.74
C THR A 84 14.68 -8.32 -7.68
N TRP A 85 13.44 -7.92 -7.98
CA TRP A 85 12.65 -7.11 -7.05
C TRP A 85 12.28 -7.86 -5.76
N ALA A 86 12.15 -9.20 -5.78
CA ALA A 86 11.88 -9.96 -4.56
C ALA A 86 13.07 -9.91 -3.60
N VAL A 87 14.30 -10.02 -4.11
CA VAL A 87 15.53 -9.89 -3.31
C VAL A 87 15.68 -8.45 -2.84
N ALA A 88 15.46 -7.45 -3.71
CA ALA A 88 15.50 -6.03 -3.33
C ALA A 88 14.45 -5.70 -2.26
N ALA A 89 13.22 -6.21 -2.38
CA ALA A 89 12.16 -6.02 -1.41
C ALA A 89 12.52 -6.63 -0.05
N THR A 90 13.10 -7.84 -0.07
CA THR A 90 13.61 -8.53 1.12
C THR A 90 14.73 -7.70 1.76
N ALA A 91 15.71 -7.24 0.98
CA ALA A 91 16.81 -6.40 1.45
C ALA A 91 16.32 -5.08 2.10
N SER A 92 15.39 -4.36 1.46
CA SER A 92 14.83 -3.13 2.02
C SER A 92 14.15 -3.33 3.38
N ALA A 93 13.57 -4.52 3.62
CA ALA A 93 12.93 -4.86 4.89
C ALA A 93 13.94 -5.17 5.99
N ARG A 94 15.19 -5.50 5.64
CA ARG A 94 16.29 -5.80 6.55
C ARG A 94 17.17 -4.59 6.89
N VAL A 95 16.99 -3.45 6.22
CA VAL A 95 17.66 -2.20 6.60
C VAL A 95 17.23 -1.82 8.02
N PRO A 96 18.16 -1.69 8.98
CA PRO A 96 17.86 -1.29 10.35
C PRO A 96 17.51 0.19 10.41
N GLY A 97 16.69 0.56 11.40
CA GLY A 97 16.34 1.97 11.65
C GLY A 97 15.36 2.59 10.65
N PRO A 98 15.20 3.93 10.67
CA PRO A 98 14.22 4.64 9.86
C PRO A 98 14.60 4.71 8.37
N GLY A 99 15.88 4.54 8.02
CA GLY A 99 16.35 4.53 6.64
C GLY A 99 17.79 4.03 6.48
N GLY A 100 18.18 3.79 5.23
CA GLY A 100 19.47 3.20 4.87
C GLY A 100 19.40 2.38 3.59
N VAL A 101 20.56 1.94 3.09
CA VAL A 101 20.68 1.15 1.86
C VAL A 101 21.27 -0.22 2.18
N LEU A 102 20.66 -1.29 1.67
CA LEU A 102 21.21 -2.64 1.72
C LEU A 102 21.31 -3.21 0.30
N ALA A 103 22.52 -3.45 -0.16
CA ALA A 103 22.78 -4.02 -1.47
C ALA A 103 23.14 -5.52 -1.38
N VAL A 104 22.48 -6.32 -2.21
CA VAL A 104 22.72 -7.76 -2.35
C VAL A 104 23.39 -8.00 -3.70
N PRO A 105 24.69 -8.35 -3.75
CA PRO A 105 25.36 -8.70 -5.00
C PRO A 105 24.81 -10.00 -5.57
N GLU A 106 24.85 -10.19 -6.88
CA GLU A 106 24.31 -11.39 -7.56
C GLU A 106 24.91 -12.69 -7.01
N GLY A 107 26.22 -12.75 -6.80
CA GLY A 107 26.88 -13.91 -6.20
C GLY A 107 26.60 -14.10 -4.69
N GLY A 108 26.03 -13.09 -4.03
CA GLY A 108 25.72 -13.11 -2.59
C GLY A 108 24.26 -13.43 -2.25
N VAL A 109 23.40 -13.67 -3.25
CA VAL A 109 21.95 -13.84 -3.01
C VAL A 109 21.66 -15.05 -2.13
N GLY A 110 22.31 -16.19 -2.37
CA GLY A 110 22.15 -17.40 -1.55
C GLY A 110 22.60 -17.19 -0.10
N ALA A 111 23.75 -16.55 0.10
CA ALA A 111 24.27 -16.24 1.44
C ALA A 111 23.40 -15.24 2.19
N PHE A 112 22.81 -14.26 1.49
CA PHE A 112 21.89 -13.29 2.07
C PHE A 112 20.55 -13.91 2.43
N LEU A 113 19.94 -14.67 1.52
CA LEU A 113 18.60 -15.24 1.72
C LEU A 113 18.62 -16.45 2.67
N GLY A 114 19.57 -17.37 2.47
CA GLY A 114 19.65 -18.66 3.15
C GLY A 114 19.34 -18.67 4.65
N PRO A 115 20.00 -17.83 5.47
CA PRO A 115 19.80 -17.82 6.92
C PRO A 115 18.51 -17.12 7.37
N LEU A 116 17.78 -16.44 6.48
CA LEU A 116 16.57 -15.73 6.86
C LEU A 116 15.45 -16.71 7.20
N PRO A 117 14.59 -16.39 8.19
CA PRO A 117 13.37 -17.16 8.42
C PRO A 117 12.44 -17.02 7.21
N VAL A 118 11.62 -18.03 6.97
CA VAL A 118 10.82 -18.13 5.74
C VAL A 118 9.84 -16.97 5.55
N GLU A 119 9.30 -16.42 6.65
CA GLU A 119 8.44 -15.23 6.64
C GLU A 119 9.14 -13.93 6.22
N ALA A 120 10.49 -13.89 6.24
CA ALA A 120 11.24 -12.72 5.78
C ALA A 120 11.29 -12.64 4.25
N LEU A 121 11.07 -13.75 3.54
CA LEU A 121 11.07 -13.75 2.08
C LEU A 121 9.87 -12.99 1.53
N HIS A 122 10.13 -12.01 0.66
CA HIS A 122 9.07 -11.21 0.07
C HIS A 122 8.01 -12.08 -0.64
N GLY A 123 6.76 -11.89 -0.25
CA GLY A 123 5.59 -12.54 -0.83
C GLY A 123 5.28 -13.92 -0.26
N ILE A 124 5.91 -14.31 0.86
CA ILE A 124 5.41 -15.34 1.78
C ILE A 124 4.52 -14.66 2.83
N GLY A 125 3.24 -15.00 2.86
CA GLY A 125 2.31 -14.51 3.89
C GLY A 125 2.34 -15.35 5.17
N PRO A 126 1.74 -14.88 6.29
CA PRO A 126 1.77 -15.57 7.58
C PRO A 126 1.29 -17.03 7.52
N ARG A 127 0.18 -17.29 6.81
CA ARG A 127 -0.37 -18.65 6.63
C ARG A 127 0.55 -19.56 5.81
N GLN A 128 1.25 -19.01 4.81
CA GLN A 128 2.19 -19.78 4.00
C GLN A 128 3.46 -20.09 4.80
N ALA A 129 3.95 -19.13 5.58
CA ALA A 129 5.08 -19.34 6.48
C ALA A 129 4.75 -20.41 7.54
N GLU A 130 3.56 -20.36 8.13
CA GLU A 130 3.08 -21.37 9.08
C GLU A 130 3.00 -22.76 8.45
N ALA A 131 2.42 -22.87 7.25
CA ALA A 131 2.39 -24.13 6.51
C ALA A 131 3.81 -24.68 6.26
N LEU A 132 4.73 -23.86 5.75
CA LEU A 132 6.12 -24.29 5.51
C LEU A 132 6.83 -24.74 6.81
N ARG A 133 6.67 -23.99 7.90
CA ARG A 133 7.22 -24.35 9.22
C ARG A 133 6.63 -25.66 9.75
N GLY A 134 5.36 -25.93 9.49
CA GLY A 134 4.72 -27.21 9.83
C GLY A 134 5.37 -28.43 9.16
N TYR A 135 6.05 -28.22 8.03
CA TYR A 135 6.84 -29.23 7.32
C TYR A 135 8.36 -29.13 7.61
N GLY A 136 8.77 -28.40 8.65
CA GLY A 136 10.17 -28.24 9.05
C GLY A 136 10.98 -27.24 8.20
N LEU A 137 10.34 -26.52 7.27
CA LEU A 137 11.00 -25.53 6.41
C LEU A 137 11.02 -24.16 7.08
N HIS A 138 11.93 -23.98 8.04
CA HIS A 138 12.01 -22.76 8.86
C HIS A 138 12.76 -21.61 8.18
N THR A 139 13.71 -21.90 7.30
CA THR A 139 14.54 -20.89 6.64
C THR A 139 14.31 -20.82 5.14
N VAL A 140 14.65 -19.69 4.53
CA VAL A 140 14.60 -19.54 3.07
C VAL A 140 15.58 -20.52 2.41
N GLY A 141 16.74 -20.77 3.01
CA GLY A 141 17.69 -21.78 2.55
C GLY A 141 17.09 -23.19 2.52
N ALA A 142 16.31 -23.57 3.55
CA ALA A 142 15.62 -24.86 3.56
C ALA A 142 14.60 -24.98 2.41
N VAL A 143 13.83 -23.91 2.15
CA VAL A 143 12.91 -23.87 1.01
C VAL A 143 13.65 -23.94 -0.34
N ALA A 144 14.81 -23.30 -0.45
CA ALA A 144 15.64 -23.33 -1.65
C ALA A 144 16.28 -24.72 -1.91
N ALA A 145 16.54 -25.49 -0.85
CA ALA A 145 17.18 -26.80 -0.92
C ALA A 145 16.21 -27.93 -1.33
N VAL A 146 14.92 -27.81 -1.03
CA VAL A 146 13.92 -28.83 -1.41
C VAL A 146 13.47 -28.70 -2.87
N SER A 147 12.95 -29.80 -3.43
CA SER A 147 12.42 -29.79 -4.79
C SER A 147 11.27 -28.76 -4.93
N PRO A 148 11.16 -28.04 -6.06
CA PRO A 148 10.02 -27.12 -6.28
C PRO A 148 8.66 -27.81 -6.11
N GLY A 149 8.54 -29.08 -6.55
CA GLY A 149 7.33 -29.88 -6.41
C GLY A 149 6.90 -30.10 -4.96
N THR A 150 7.84 -30.20 -4.02
CA THR A 150 7.53 -30.28 -2.58
C THR A 150 6.86 -28.99 -2.10
N VAL A 151 7.42 -27.84 -2.45
CA VAL A 151 6.86 -26.52 -2.06
C VAL A 151 5.49 -26.30 -2.71
N GLU A 152 5.30 -26.75 -3.94
CA GLU A 152 4.03 -26.72 -4.65
C GLU A 152 2.94 -27.57 -3.98
N ARG A 153 3.27 -28.72 -3.41
CA ARG A 153 2.31 -29.54 -2.66
C ARG A 153 1.88 -28.89 -1.35
N ILE A 154 2.78 -28.15 -0.69
CA ILE A 154 2.49 -27.47 0.58
C ILE A 154 1.65 -26.21 0.38
N LEU A 155 2.01 -25.38 -0.61
CA LEU A 155 1.42 -24.05 -0.81
C LEU A 155 0.41 -23.97 -1.97
N GLY A 156 0.24 -25.05 -2.72
CA GLY A 156 -0.46 -25.08 -4.00
C GLY A 156 0.44 -24.66 -5.16
N ARG A 157 0.14 -25.19 -6.36
CA ARG A 157 0.97 -25.10 -7.57
C ARG A 157 1.56 -23.71 -7.84
N ARG A 158 0.72 -22.67 -7.95
CA ARG A 158 1.19 -21.32 -8.32
C ARG A 158 2.03 -20.67 -7.22
N ALA A 159 1.56 -20.76 -5.97
CA ALA A 159 2.22 -20.08 -4.85
C ALA A 159 3.51 -20.79 -4.47
N GLY A 160 3.51 -22.12 -4.46
CA GLY A 160 4.69 -22.91 -4.13
C GLY A 160 5.80 -22.79 -5.16
N ARG A 161 5.47 -22.80 -6.46
CA ARG A 161 6.45 -22.53 -7.52
C ARG A 161 7.14 -21.18 -7.31
N LEU A 162 6.35 -20.13 -7.09
CA LEU A 162 6.87 -18.78 -6.90
C LEU A 162 7.68 -18.64 -5.61
N ALA A 163 7.28 -19.32 -4.54
CA ALA A 163 8.04 -19.39 -3.29
C ALA A 163 9.41 -20.06 -3.51
N ALA A 164 9.44 -21.19 -4.22
CA ALA A 164 10.64 -21.94 -4.52
C ALA A 164 11.60 -21.18 -5.45
N GLU A 165 11.08 -20.47 -6.45
CA GLU A 165 11.88 -19.60 -7.33
C GLU A 165 12.51 -18.44 -6.53
N ARG A 166 11.69 -17.73 -5.73
CA ARG A 166 12.17 -16.58 -4.93
C ARG A 166 13.16 -16.98 -3.85
N ALA A 167 13.00 -18.16 -3.24
CA ALA A 167 13.95 -18.68 -2.25
C ALA A 167 15.35 -18.87 -2.86
N ARG A 168 15.43 -19.13 -4.17
CA ARG A 168 16.67 -19.20 -4.96
C ARG A 168 17.08 -17.85 -5.57
N GLY A 169 16.42 -16.76 -5.19
CA GLY A 169 16.68 -15.42 -5.72
C GLY A 169 16.07 -15.12 -7.09
N ILE A 170 15.34 -16.08 -7.67
CA ILE A 170 14.76 -15.96 -9.01
C ILE A 170 13.40 -15.27 -8.91
N ASP A 171 13.22 -14.20 -9.68
CA ASP A 171 11.92 -13.59 -9.89
C ASP A 171 11.84 -13.04 -11.33
N PRO A 172 11.03 -13.64 -12.21
CA PRO A 172 10.99 -13.26 -13.62
C PRO A 172 10.23 -11.95 -13.88
N ARG A 173 9.56 -11.38 -12.86
CA ARG A 173 8.68 -10.24 -13.05
C ARG A 173 9.53 -8.97 -13.26
N PRO A 174 9.38 -8.26 -14.39
CA PRO A 174 10.11 -7.02 -14.62
C PRO A 174 9.53 -5.89 -13.77
N VAL A 175 10.34 -4.85 -13.53
CA VAL A 175 9.84 -3.57 -13.04
C VAL A 175 9.19 -2.86 -14.22
N THR A 176 7.89 -2.61 -14.12
CA THR A 176 7.12 -1.93 -15.18
C THR A 176 6.72 -0.54 -14.71
N PRO A 177 6.82 0.52 -15.53
CA PRO A 177 6.30 1.83 -15.19
C PRO A 177 4.82 1.72 -14.80
N LYS A 178 4.48 2.10 -13.56
CA LYS A 178 3.10 2.15 -13.08
C LYS A 178 2.92 3.32 -12.14
N ASP A 179 1.95 4.15 -12.47
CA ASP A 179 1.48 5.21 -11.59
C ASP A 179 0.68 4.66 -10.40
N LEU A 180 0.20 5.57 -9.56
CA LEU A 180 -0.70 5.25 -8.47
C LEU A 180 -1.94 4.50 -9.01
N PRO A 181 -2.45 3.49 -8.29
CA PRO A 181 -3.48 2.60 -8.79
C PRO A 181 -4.78 3.35 -9.06
N ALA A 182 -5.55 2.86 -10.04
CA ALA A 182 -6.90 3.35 -10.37
C ALA A 182 -7.97 3.00 -9.32
N SER A 183 -7.55 2.60 -8.11
CA SER A 183 -8.44 2.32 -6.99
C SER A 183 -7.72 2.45 -5.65
N ALA A 184 -8.48 2.80 -4.61
CA ALA A 184 -8.02 2.87 -3.23
C ALA A 184 -9.08 2.27 -2.31
N ALA A 185 -8.68 1.55 -1.26
CA ALA A 185 -9.63 0.95 -0.35
C ALA A 185 -9.15 1.08 1.10
N VAL A 186 -10.10 1.34 1.99
CA VAL A 186 -9.93 1.34 3.43
C VAL A 186 -10.87 0.33 4.05
N ARG A 187 -10.46 -0.27 5.17
CA ARG A 187 -11.22 -1.32 5.83
C ARG A 187 -11.32 -1.08 7.33
N SER A 188 -12.35 -1.62 7.94
CA SER A 188 -12.50 -1.74 9.38
C SER A 188 -13.04 -3.12 9.70
N GLY A 189 -12.42 -3.79 10.68
CA GLY A 189 -13.03 -4.95 11.33
C GLY A 189 -13.78 -4.51 12.58
N PHE A 190 -14.74 -5.32 13.02
CA PHE A 190 -15.39 -5.14 14.32
C PHE A 190 -14.86 -6.18 15.31
N THR A 191 -14.47 -5.75 16.50
CA THR A 191 -13.94 -6.64 17.56
C THR A 191 -15.01 -7.59 18.10
N ARG A 192 -16.27 -7.13 18.13
CA ARG A 192 -17.46 -7.93 18.40
C ARG A 192 -18.39 -7.78 17.20
N HIS A 193 -19.26 -8.77 16.96
CA HIS A 193 -20.26 -8.66 15.90
C HIS A 193 -21.08 -7.39 16.10
N GLU A 194 -21.04 -6.49 15.13
CA GLU A 194 -21.82 -5.27 15.20
C GLU A 194 -23.27 -5.56 14.82
N LEU A 195 -24.18 -5.05 15.64
CA LEU A 195 -25.63 -5.23 15.54
C LEU A 195 -26.37 -3.89 15.43
N ASP A 196 -25.69 -2.79 15.77
CA ASP A 196 -26.24 -1.44 15.81
C ASP A 196 -26.00 -0.69 14.49
N GLY A 197 -27.10 -0.35 13.81
CA GLY A 197 -27.08 0.40 12.55
C GLY A 197 -26.43 1.79 12.68
N PRO A 198 -26.81 2.61 13.68
CA PRO A 198 -26.13 3.85 14.02
C PRO A 198 -24.60 3.71 14.19
N HIS A 199 -24.12 2.72 14.94
CA HIS A 199 -22.68 2.47 15.06
C HIS A 199 -22.02 2.10 13.73
N ALA A 200 -22.63 1.20 12.94
CA ALA A 200 -22.12 0.85 11.61
C ALA A 200 -22.01 2.09 10.70
N ARG A 201 -22.97 3.02 10.78
CA ARG A 201 -22.96 4.29 10.05
C ARG A 201 -21.83 5.22 10.51
N ALA A 202 -21.56 5.29 11.82
CA ALA A 202 -20.42 6.03 12.35
C ALA A 202 -19.07 5.43 11.88
N VAL A 203 -18.92 4.11 11.92
CA VAL A 203 -17.70 3.45 11.42
C VAL A 203 -17.52 3.69 9.91
N LEU A 204 -18.61 3.67 9.15
CA LEU A 204 -18.58 4.00 7.73
C LEU A 204 -18.15 5.45 7.49
N LEU A 205 -18.59 6.41 8.30
CA LEU A 205 -18.11 7.78 8.23
C LEU A 205 -16.60 7.88 8.46
N GLY A 206 -16.08 7.13 9.44
CA GLY A 206 -14.63 7.04 9.66
C GLY A 206 -13.89 6.48 8.46
N LEU A 207 -14.46 5.48 7.76
CA LEU A 207 -13.91 4.97 6.50
C LEU A 207 -13.93 6.03 5.40
N VAL A 208 -15.03 6.77 5.26
CA VAL A 208 -15.16 7.84 4.26
C VAL A 208 -14.06 8.88 4.42
N VAL A 209 -13.87 9.42 5.63
CA VAL A 209 -12.83 10.45 5.89
C VAL A 209 -11.43 9.92 5.59
N ARG A 210 -11.13 8.68 6.00
CA ARG A 210 -9.82 8.06 5.69
C ARG A 210 -9.63 7.87 4.18
N LEU A 211 -10.68 7.46 3.47
CA LEU A 211 -10.62 7.28 2.02
C LEU A 211 -10.44 8.63 1.30
N GLY A 212 -11.18 9.66 1.72
CA GLY A 212 -11.04 11.03 1.22
C GLY A 212 -9.61 11.55 1.38
N ALA A 213 -9.03 11.41 2.58
CA ALA A 213 -7.64 11.78 2.83
C ALA A 213 -6.64 11.06 1.93
N VAL A 214 -6.84 9.74 1.67
CA VAL A 214 -6.00 8.97 0.72
C VAL A 214 -6.13 9.53 -0.69
N LEU A 215 -7.34 9.80 -1.16
CA LEU A 215 -7.58 10.34 -2.50
C LEU A 215 -6.96 11.73 -2.67
N ARG A 216 -7.18 12.64 -1.70
CA ARG A 216 -6.60 13.99 -1.71
C ARG A 216 -5.08 13.97 -1.67
N GLY A 217 -4.46 13.14 -0.82
CA GLY A 217 -3.00 12.98 -0.78
C GLY A 217 -2.41 12.46 -2.10
N ARG A 218 -3.14 11.59 -2.81
CA ARG A 218 -2.77 11.09 -4.14
C ARG A 218 -3.10 12.05 -5.28
N ARG A 219 -3.77 13.17 -5.00
CA ARG A 219 -4.38 14.06 -6.01
C ARG A 219 -5.27 13.29 -6.99
N GLN A 220 -6.04 12.35 -6.47
CA GLN A 220 -6.99 11.54 -7.24
C GLN A 220 -8.43 11.85 -6.80
N ALA A 221 -9.38 11.60 -7.69
CA ALA A 221 -10.82 11.67 -7.43
C ALA A 221 -11.50 10.39 -7.93
N ALA A 222 -12.48 9.90 -7.19
CA ALA A 222 -13.19 8.68 -7.53
C ALA A 222 -14.39 8.98 -8.42
N ARG A 223 -14.68 8.13 -9.41
CA ARG A 223 -15.97 8.17 -10.15
C ARG A 223 -17.00 7.20 -9.60
N SER A 224 -16.55 6.21 -8.83
CA SER A 224 -17.43 5.22 -8.21
C SER A 224 -16.92 4.76 -6.86
N LEU A 225 -17.86 4.29 -6.04
CA LEU A 225 -17.63 3.85 -4.68
C LEU A 225 -18.27 2.47 -4.49
N SER A 226 -17.48 1.52 -4.00
CA SER A 226 -17.90 0.15 -3.68
C SER A 226 -17.88 -0.04 -2.17
N LEU A 227 -18.98 -0.52 -1.61
CA LEU A 227 -19.09 -0.92 -0.21
C LEU A 227 -19.20 -2.43 -0.13
N THR A 228 -18.28 -3.03 0.60
CA THR A 228 -18.31 -4.45 0.97
C THR A 228 -18.62 -4.57 2.45
N LEU A 229 -19.61 -5.39 2.78
CA LEU A 229 -19.98 -5.79 4.13
C LEU A 229 -19.66 -7.28 4.30
N GLN A 230 -19.04 -7.61 5.42
CA GLN A 230 -18.73 -8.98 5.83
C GLN A 230 -19.62 -9.32 7.02
N PHE A 231 -20.28 -10.47 6.97
CA PHE A 231 -21.17 -10.92 8.03
C PHE A 231 -20.59 -12.13 8.77
N ALA A 232 -21.09 -12.37 9.98
CA ALA A 232 -20.88 -13.62 10.69
C ALA A 232 -21.42 -14.79 9.84
N GLY A 233 -20.64 -15.87 9.73
CA GLY A 233 -20.94 -16.97 8.81
C GLY A 233 -20.22 -16.88 7.46
N GLY A 234 -19.42 -15.83 7.22
CA GLY A 234 -18.53 -15.74 6.06
C GLY A 234 -19.19 -15.24 4.77
N THR A 235 -20.48 -14.92 4.82
CA THR A 235 -21.18 -14.29 3.69
C THR A 235 -20.71 -12.85 3.50
N ARG A 236 -20.71 -12.41 2.23
CA ARG A 236 -20.29 -11.06 1.82
C ARG A 236 -21.39 -10.42 1.00
N TRP A 237 -21.67 -9.15 1.29
CA TRP A 237 -22.48 -8.28 0.44
C TRP A 237 -21.57 -7.22 -0.15
N GLU A 238 -21.65 -6.98 -1.45
CA GLU A 238 -20.85 -5.98 -2.15
C GLU A 238 -21.71 -5.26 -3.17
N ARG A 239 -21.67 -3.93 -3.14
CA ARG A 239 -22.39 -3.10 -4.10
C ARG A 239 -21.58 -1.87 -4.45
N THR A 240 -21.64 -1.51 -5.71
CA THR A 240 -20.96 -0.33 -6.28
C THR A 240 -21.98 0.71 -6.69
N ARG A 241 -21.65 1.98 -6.48
CA ARG A 241 -22.43 3.12 -6.92
C ARG A 241 -21.56 4.16 -7.59
N ARG A 242 -21.99 4.65 -8.74
CA ARG A 242 -21.36 5.79 -9.41
C ARG A 242 -21.70 7.09 -8.69
N LEU A 243 -20.71 7.96 -8.56
CA LEU A 243 -20.92 9.34 -8.09
C LEU A 243 -21.50 10.17 -9.25
N THR A 244 -22.21 11.24 -8.91
CA THR A 244 -22.71 12.20 -9.90
C THR A 244 -21.53 12.82 -10.67
N GLU A 245 -20.49 13.19 -9.94
CA GLU A 245 -19.25 13.74 -10.46
C GLU A 245 -18.07 13.06 -9.79
N ALA A 246 -16.90 13.10 -10.44
CA ALA A 246 -15.70 12.54 -9.86
C ALA A 246 -15.30 13.37 -8.62
N SER A 247 -15.14 12.74 -7.46
CA SER A 247 -14.92 13.49 -6.22
C SER A 247 -13.97 12.79 -5.24
N ALA A 248 -13.29 13.61 -4.45
CA ALA A 248 -12.51 13.23 -3.28
C ALA A 248 -13.01 13.95 -2.01
N HIS A 249 -14.18 14.57 -2.09
CA HIS A 249 -14.81 15.31 -1.00
C HIS A 249 -15.54 14.37 -0.06
N ASP A 250 -15.35 14.57 1.24
CA ASP A 250 -15.87 13.63 2.23
C ASP A 250 -17.40 13.58 2.14
N GLU A 251 -18.04 14.69 1.80
CA GLU A 251 -19.49 14.77 1.74
C GLU A 251 -20.12 14.05 0.54
N ASP A 252 -19.49 14.14 -0.62
CA ASP A 252 -19.94 13.42 -1.82
C ASP A 252 -19.76 11.90 -1.61
N LEU A 253 -18.62 11.51 -1.03
CA LEU A 253 -18.31 10.13 -0.68
C LEU A 253 -19.24 9.60 0.41
N ARG A 254 -19.52 10.40 1.45
CA ARG A 254 -20.43 10.05 2.56
C ARG A 254 -21.85 9.84 2.05
N ALA A 255 -22.35 10.75 1.21
CA ALA A 255 -23.69 10.64 0.64
C ALA A 255 -23.84 9.37 -0.22
N ALA A 256 -22.81 8.97 -0.96
CA ALA A 256 -22.82 7.70 -1.70
C ALA A 256 -22.70 6.47 -0.80
N ALA A 257 -21.79 6.51 0.18
CA ALA A 257 -21.55 5.42 1.12
C ALA A 257 -22.80 5.11 1.97
N TYR A 258 -23.48 6.14 2.49
CA TYR A 258 -24.71 5.94 3.27
C TYR A 258 -25.81 5.34 2.43
N ARG A 259 -26.01 5.80 1.19
CA ARG A 259 -27.01 5.18 0.30
C ARG A 259 -26.69 3.72 -0.04
N LEU A 260 -25.41 3.34 -0.09
CA LEU A 260 -25.00 1.93 -0.23
C LEU A 260 -25.33 1.14 1.03
N LEU A 261 -25.05 1.68 2.21
CA LEU A 261 -25.38 1.05 3.50
C LEU A 261 -26.89 0.86 3.66
N ASP A 262 -27.69 1.87 3.35
CA ASP A 262 -29.15 1.83 3.42
C ASP A 262 -29.70 0.74 2.48
N ALA A 263 -29.13 0.62 1.28
CA ALA A 263 -29.50 -0.41 0.31
C ALA A 263 -29.11 -1.84 0.70
N ALA A 264 -28.24 -2.02 1.70
CA ALA A 264 -27.94 -3.33 2.26
C ALA A 264 -29.05 -3.83 3.20
N GLY A 265 -29.93 -2.94 3.67
CA GLY A 265 -31.10 -3.31 4.48
C GLY A 265 -30.74 -4.09 5.74
N LEU A 266 -29.86 -3.53 6.58
CA LEU A 266 -29.33 -4.21 7.77
C LEU A 266 -30.41 -4.48 8.83
N GLN A 267 -31.14 -5.58 8.70
CA GLN A 267 -32.05 -6.07 9.73
C GLN A 267 -31.38 -7.20 10.52
N ARG A 268 -31.00 -6.92 11.78
CA ARG A 268 -30.32 -7.88 12.70
C ARG A 268 -29.03 -8.48 12.12
N ALA A 269 -28.36 -7.78 11.22
CA ALA A 269 -27.13 -8.22 10.61
C ALA A 269 -25.99 -8.22 11.64
N ARG A 270 -25.22 -9.31 11.69
CA ARG A 270 -23.99 -9.43 12.51
C ARG A 270 -22.79 -9.09 11.65
N LEU A 271 -22.35 -7.84 11.65
CA LEU A 271 -21.20 -7.42 10.83
C LEU A 271 -19.88 -7.80 11.51
N THR A 272 -18.97 -8.36 10.72
CA THR A 272 -17.58 -8.67 11.13
C THR A 272 -16.58 -7.67 10.54
N GLY A 273 -16.94 -7.02 9.43
CA GLY A 273 -16.12 -5.96 8.86
C GLY A 273 -16.77 -5.22 7.69
N MET A 274 -16.17 -4.09 7.35
CA MET A 274 -16.55 -3.23 6.23
C MET A 274 -15.30 -2.86 5.42
N VAL A 275 -15.45 -2.84 4.10
CA VAL A 275 -14.42 -2.30 3.19
C VAL A 275 -15.09 -1.27 2.29
N LEU A 276 -14.55 -0.06 2.31
CA LEU A 276 -14.95 1.02 1.40
C LEU A 276 -13.86 1.21 0.36
N ARG A 277 -14.23 1.14 -0.91
CA ARG A 277 -13.30 1.18 -2.04
C ARG A 277 -13.73 2.24 -3.04
N ALA A 278 -12.84 3.17 -3.33
CA ALA A 278 -12.96 4.09 -4.44
C ALA A 278 -12.41 3.45 -5.72
N GLU A 279 -13.15 3.58 -6.81
CA GLU A 279 -12.85 2.98 -8.11
C GLU A 279 -12.96 4.01 -9.22
N ASP A 280 -12.33 3.67 -10.36
CA ASP A 280 -12.26 4.56 -11.53
C ASP A 280 -11.65 5.92 -11.11
N LEU A 281 -10.47 5.83 -10.48
CA LEU A 281 -9.75 7.00 -10.00
C LEU A 281 -9.13 7.77 -11.17
N THR A 282 -9.45 9.06 -11.24
CA THR A 282 -8.84 10.01 -12.17
C THR A 282 -7.97 11.01 -11.42
N GLY A 283 -7.01 11.62 -12.11
CA GLY A 283 -6.29 12.77 -11.58
C GLY A 283 -7.26 13.91 -11.26
N ALA A 284 -7.10 14.53 -10.09
CA ALA A 284 -7.95 15.62 -9.61
C ALA A 284 -7.87 16.84 -10.53
N GLU A 285 -6.75 17.04 -11.24
CA GLU A 285 -6.56 18.08 -12.24
C GLU A 285 -7.44 17.91 -13.49
N ARG A 286 -7.90 16.68 -13.77
CA ARG A 286 -8.81 16.38 -14.88
C ARG A 286 -10.28 16.46 -14.49
N VAL A 287 -10.56 16.69 -13.21
CA VAL A 287 -11.93 16.88 -12.73
C VAL A 287 -12.25 18.35 -12.90
N SER A 288 -13.22 18.65 -13.76
CA SER A 288 -13.83 19.97 -13.83
C SER A 288 -14.46 20.27 -12.47
N ARG A 289 -13.80 21.08 -11.65
CA ARG A 289 -14.44 21.68 -10.48
C ARG A 289 -15.31 22.82 -10.97
N GLN A 290 -16.62 22.64 -10.93
CA GLN A 290 -17.49 23.80 -10.92
C GLN A 290 -17.14 24.62 -9.67
N ILE A 291 -16.82 25.91 -9.84
CA ILE A 291 -16.65 26.83 -8.72
C ILE A 291 -17.98 26.83 -7.98
N SER A 292 -17.98 26.30 -6.75
CA SER A 292 -19.18 26.27 -5.93
C SER A 292 -19.41 27.69 -5.41
N LEU A 293 -20.56 28.28 -5.77
CA LEU A 293 -21.03 29.50 -5.12
C LEU A 293 -21.68 29.21 -3.74
N ASP A 294 -21.73 27.94 -3.33
CA ASP A 294 -22.19 27.54 -1.98
C ASP A 294 -21.06 27.72 -0.96
N PRO A 295 -21.13 28.74 -0.07
CA PRO A 295 -20.11 29.02 0.93
C PRO A 295 -19.99 27.91 1.98
N VAL A 296 -21.04 27.11 2.21
CA VAL A 296 -21.02 25.99 3.15
C VAL A 296 -20.14 24.86 2.62
N ARG A 297 -20.21 24.59 1.31
CA ARG A 297 -19.35 23.62 0.66
C ARG A 297 -17.89 24.05 0.74
N GLU A 298 -17.58 25.30 0.38
CA GLU A 298 -16.21 25.84 0.44
C GLU A 298 -15.62 25.83 1.86
N ALA A 299 -16.41 26.18 2.87
CA ALA A 299 -16.00 26.09 4.26
C ALA A 299 -15.64 24.64 4.65
N ARG A 300 -16.42 23.65 4.20
CA ARG A 300 -16.14 22.23 4.45
C ARG A 300 -14.88 21.75 3.76
N LEU A 301 -14.60 22.19 2.53
CA LEU A 301 -13.35 21.85 1.84
C LEU A 301 -12.12 22.36 2.61
N THR A 302 -12.22 23.58 3.12
CA THR A 302 -11.18 24.19 3.93
C THR A 302 -10.96 23.41 5.22
N VAL A 303 -12.04 22.95 5.85
CA VAL A 303 -11.99 22.09 7.04
C VAL A 303 -11.36 20.73 6.72
N GLU A 304 -11.75 20.06 5.63
CA GLU A 304 -11.17 18.78 5.20
C GLU A 304 -9.64 18.88 5.07
N ALA A 305 -9.16 19.93 4.37
CA ALA A 305 -7.73 20.18 4.22
C ALA A 305 -7.02 20.51 5.55
N ALA A 306 -7.69 21.18 6.48
CA ALA A 306 -7.14 21.43 7.81
C ALA A 306 -7.06 20.16 8.66
N VAL A 307 -8.10 19.31 8.60
CA VAL A 307 -8.15 18.00 9.28
C VAL A 307 -7.05 17.09 8.75
N ASP A 308 -6.86 17.03 7.43
CA ASP A 308 -5.82 16.22 6.81
C ASP A 308 -4.42 16.68 7.26
N ARG A 309 -4.16 18.00 7.29
CA ARG A 309 -2.89 18.55 7.78
C ARG A 309 -2.65 18.26 9.25
N ALA A 310 -3.69 18.34 10.10
CA ALA A 310 -3.58 18.01 11.51
C ALA A 310 -3.25 16.52 11.71
N ASN A 311 -3.96 15.63 11.02
CA ASN A 311 -3.71 14.19 11.07
C ASN A 311 -2.36 13.79 10.47
N ALA A 312 -1.88 14.51 9.45
CA ALA A 312 -0.54 14.32 8.89
C ALA A 312 0.55 14.67 9.91
N ARG A 313 0.38 15.76 10.67
CA ARG A 313 1.38 16.25 11.63
C ARG A 313 1.38 15.49 12.95
N PHE A 314 0.19 15.19 13.48
CA PHE A 314 0.03 14.65 14.85
C PHE A 314 -0.33 13.16 14.88
N GLY A 315 -0.53 12.56 13.71
CA GLY A 315 -0.83 11.14 13.56
C GLY A 315 -2.28 10.87 13.12
N PRO A 316 -2.53 9.68 12.55
CA PRO A 316 -3.85 9.33 12.05
C PRO A 316 -4.86 9.25 13.20
N GLY A 317 -5.98 9.98 13.06
CA GLY A 317 -7.08 9.95 14.02
C GLY A 317 -6.98 10.96 15.15
N THR A 318 -5.98 11.87 15.13
CA THR A 318 -5.93 13.03 16.02
C THR A 318 -7.20 13.88 15.91
N VAL A 319 -7.63 14.15 14.68
CA VAL A 319 -8.88 14.83 14.38
C VAL A 319 -9.77 13.87 13.59
N ARG A 320 -10.96 13.60 14.12
CA ARG A 320 -11.94 12.70 13.53
C ARG A 320 -13.35 13.25 13.72
N PRO A 321 -14.33 12.85 12.88
CA PRO A 321 -15.71 13.27 13.06
C PRO A 321 -16.22 12.88 14.45
N ALA A 322 -16.92 13.80 15.13
CA ALA A 322 -17.43 13.57 16.49
C ALA A 322 -18.29 12.29 16.60
N ALA A 323 -19.05 11.96 15.55
CA ALA A 323 -19.86 10.74 15.50
C ALA A 323 -19.03 9.44 15.58
N THR A 324 -17.72 9.48 15.32
CA THR A 324 -16.79 8.33 15.44
C THR A 324 -16.14 8.23 16.83
N PHE A 325 -16.45 9.17 17.73
CA PHE A 325 -15.96 9.15 19.09
C PHE A 325 -16.90 8.31 19.96
N HIS A 326 -16.37 7.24 20.53
CA HIS A 326 -17.06 6.48 21.57
C HIS A 326 -16.30 6.69 22.88
N LYS A 327 -17.04 7.04 23.93
CA LYS A 327 -16.51 7.04 25.30
C LYS A 327 -16.04 5.61 25.58
N ALA A 328 -14.80 5.46 26.03
CA ALA A 328 -14.37 4.18 26.60
C ALA A 328 -15.30 3.91 27.79
N ALA A 329 -16.01 2.78 27.75
CA ALA A 329 -16.74 2.24 28.89
C ALA A 329 -15.77 1.56 29.84
#